data_AF-A0A060BKP9-F1
#
_entry.id   AF-A0A060BKP9-F1
#
_cell.length_a   1.000
_cell.length_b   1.000
_cell.length_c   1.000
_cell.angle_alpha   90.00
_cell.angle_beta   90.00
_cell.angle_gamma   90.00
#
_symmetry.space_group_name_H-M   'P 1'
#
loop_
_entity.id
_entity.type
_entity.pdbx_description
1 polymer ?
#
loop_
_entity_poly.entity_id
_entity_poly.type
_entity_poly.pdbx_seq_one_letter_code
_entity_poly.pdbx_strand_id
1 'polypeptide(L)' 'SAYQRVNVFGFASTCQLNVMKLENVYITLLKTTLIRPDIRDSFALFSDSDKVRICDLDSMEP' A
#
# COMPACT_ATOMS: atom_id res chain seq x y z
N SER A 1 8.81 -12.21 23.03
CA SER A 1 9.21 -11.96 21.63
C SER A 1 8.51 -10.68 21.19
N ALA A 2 9.24 -9.57 21.03
CA ALA A 2 8.64 -8.35 20.50
C ALA A 2 8.53 -8.54 18.98
N TYR A 3 7.30 -8.59 18.45
CA TYR A 3 7.09 -8.75 17.02
C TYR A 3 7.75 -7.59 16.26
N GLN A 4 8.67 -7.91 15.36
CA GLN A 4 9.42 -6.92 14.58
C GLN A 4 8.50 -6.28 13.53
N ARG A 5 8.59 -4.96 13.35
CA ARG A 5 7.83 -4.24 12.34
C ARG A 5 8.25 -4.69 10.94
N VAL A 6 7.27 -5.05 10.11
CA VAL A 6 7.44 -5.43 8.70
C VAL A 6 6.82 -4.34 7.83
N ASN A 7 7.62 -3.79 6.91
CA ASN A 7 7.13 -2.82 5.93
C ASN A 7 6.97 -3.50 4.57
N VAL A 8 5.78 -3.40 3.99
CA VAL A 8 5.42 -4.00 2.70
C VAL A 8 5.19 -2.90 1.68
N PHE A 9 5.81 -3.01 0.51
CA PHE A 9 5.68 -2.03 -0.57
C PHE A 9 4.97 -2.67 -1.78
N GLY A 10 4.23 -1.87 -2.55
CA GLY A 10 3.78 -2.29 -3.89
C GLY A 10 2.53 -1.56 -4.37
N PHE A 11 1.78 -2.20 -5.27
CA PHE A 11 0.79 -1.54 -6.14
C PHE A 11 -0.63 -2.08 -5.91
N ALA A 12 -1.11 -2.04 -4.66
CA ALA A 12 -2.49 -2.37 -4.27
C ALA A 12 -2.98 -3.78 -4.68
N SER A 13 -2.11 -4.78 -4.51
CA SER A 13 -2.41 -6.20 -4.71
C SER A 13 -3.25 -6.78 -3.58
N THR A 14 -4.01 -7.83 -3.87
CA THR A 14 -4.80 -8.57 -2.88
C THR A 14 -3.97 -9.13 -1.74
N CYS A 15 -2.68 -9.45 -1.96
CA CYS A 15 -1.79 -9.89 -0.89
C CYS A 15 -1.64 -8.80 0.18
N GLN A 16 -1.58 -7.53 -0.23
CA GLN A 16 -1.48 -6.39 0.68
C GLN A 16 -2.76 -6.22 1.51
N LEU A 17 -3.95 -6.43 0.92
CA LEU A 17 -5.22 -6.43 1.67
C LEU A 17 -5.29 -7.51 2.75
N ASN A 18 -4.62 -8.64 2.54
CA ASN A 18 -4.59 -9.71 3.53
C ASN A 18 -3.60 -9.43 4.65
N VAL A 19 -2.39 -8.98 4.32
CA VAL A 19 -1.33 -8.78 5.32
C VAL A 19 -1.53 -7.50 6.15
N MET A 20 -2.30 -6.51 5.68
CA MET A 20 -2.62 -5.32 6.48
C MET A 20 -3.40 -5.63 7.77
N LYS A 21 -4.02 -6.80 7.85
CA LYS A 21 -4.73 -7.29 9.04
C LYS A 21 -3.76 -7.71 10.16
N LEU A 22 -2.48 -7.91 9.85
CA LEU A 22 -1.46 -8.26 10.84
C LEU A 22 -1.04 -7.03 11.64
N GLU A 23 -0.80 -7.19 12.95
CA GLU A 23 -0.51 -6.08 13.85
C GLU A 23 0.82 -5.38 13.55
N ASN A 24 1.84 -6.15 13.16
CA ASN A 24 3.19 -5.66 12.94
C ASN A 24 3.48 -5.29 11.47
N VAL A 25 2.48 -5.31 10.58
CA VAL A 25 2.63 -5.01 9.15
C VAL A 25 2.14 -3.60 8.82
N TYR A 26 2.98 -2.85 8.12
CA TYR A 26 2.68 -1.52 7.60
C TYR A 26 2.88 -1.52 6.10
N ILE A 27 1.96 -0.90 5.37
CA ILE A 27 1.93 -0.97 3.91
C ILE A 27 2.18 0.41 3.32
N THR A 28 3.09 0.48 2.36
CA THR A 28 3.27 1.65 1.49
C THR A 28 2.86 1.28 0.08
N LEU A 29 1.77 1.90 -0.39
CA LEU A 29 1.29 1.72 -1.74
C LEU A 29 1.89 2.80 -2.66
N LEU A 30 2.43 2.37 -3.78
CA LEU A 30 3.11 3.23 -4.75
C LEU A 30 2.15 3.51 -5.90
N LYS A 31 1.43 4.63 -5.85
CA LYS A 31 0.48 5.03 -6.89
C LYS A 31 1.23 5.70 -8.03
N THR A 32 0.99 5.29 -9.26
CA THR A 32 1.56 5.91 -10.46
C THR A 32 0.62 5.74 -11.66
N THR A 33 0.70 6.62 -12.63
CA THR A 33 0.01 6.56 -13.94
C THR A 33 0.55 5.44 -14.84
N LEU A 34 1.71 4.86 -14.53
CA LEU A 34 2.31 3.75 -15.27
C LEU A 34 1.60 2.40 -15.08
N ILE A 35 0.81 2.25 -14.02
CA ILE A 35 -0.01 1.05 -13.79
C ILE A 35 -1.39 1.22 -14.40
N ARG A 36 -1.98 0.09 -14.85
CA ARG A 36 -3.28 0.10 -15.53
C ARG A 36 -4.39 0.73 -14.66
N PRO A 37 -5.38 1.42 -15.26
CA PRO A 37 -6.48 2.05 -14.52
C PRO A 37 -7.21 1.12 -13.53
N ASP A 38 -7.50 -0.12 -13.92
CA ASP A 38 -8.17 -1.12 -13.08
C ASP A 38 -7.39 -1.41 -11.77
N ILE A 39 -6.06 -1.36 -11.83
CA ILE A 39 -5.19 -1.53 -10.66
C ILE A 39 -5.13 -0.25 -9.83
N ARG A 40 -5.22 0.94 -10.45
CA ARG A 40 -5.27 2.20 -9.69
C ARG A 40 -6.54 2.31 -8.86
N ASP A 41 -7.66 1.82 -9.39
CA ASP A 41 -8.94 1.83 -8.68
C ASP A 41 -8.91 0.94 -7.43
N SER A 42 -8.07 -0.11 -7.41
CA SER A 42 -7.94 -0.97 -6.23
C SER A 42 -7.29 -0.27 -5.03
N PHE A 43 -6.62 0.87 -5.22
CA PHE A 43 -6.05 1.67 -4.11
C PHE A 43 -7.15 2.19 -3.17
N ALA A 44 -8.37 2.40 -3.67
CA ALA A 44 -9.51 2.82 -2.85
C ALA A 44 -9.88 1.78 -1.78
N LEU A 45 -9.52 0.50 -1.97
CA LEU A 45 -9.76 -0.56 -0.99
C LEU A 45 -8.88 -0.45 0.27
N PHE A 46 -7.91 0.47 0.26
CA PHE A 46 -6.95 0.66 1.34
C PHE A 46 -7.09 1.99 2.08
N SER A 47 -8.12 2.81 1.76
CA SER A 47 -8.28 4.17 2.30
C SER A 47 -8.53 4.23 3.81
N ASP A 48 -9.04 3.15 4.41
CA ASP A 48 -9.61 3.17 5.76
C ASP A 48 -8.66 2.61 6.83
N SER A 49 -7.36 2.46 6.52
CA SER A 49 -6.38 1.89 7.45
C SER A 49 -5.25 2.85 7.80
N ASP A 50 -5.06 3.05 9.10
CA ASP A 50 -3.94 3.76 9.73
C ASP A 50 -2.56 3.12 9.47
N LYS A 51 -2.54 1.85 9.04
CA LYS A 51 -1.33 1.10 8.69
C LYS A 51 -0.93 1.26 7.22
N VAL A 52 -1.74 1.94 6.42
CA VAL A 52 -1.50 2.12 4.98
C VAL A 52 -1.12 3.56 4.72
N ARG A 53 -0.01 3.74 3.99
CA ARG A 53 0.36 5.01 3.37
C ARG A 53 0.30 4.87 1.85
N ILE A 54 -0.40 5.78 1.17
CA ILE A 54 -0.35 5.88 -0.28
C ILE A 54 0.66 6.97 -0.64
N CYS A 55 1.59 6.62 -1.53
CA CYS A 55 2.63 7.49 -2.06
C CYS A 55 2.36 7.69 -3.55
N ASP A 56 2.03 8.92 -3.95
CA ASP A 56 1.88 9.28 -5.36
C ASP A 56 3.27 9.54 -5.96
N LEU A 57 3.75 8.63 -6.81
CA LEU A 57 5.05 8.72 -7.46
C LEU A 57 5.05 9.73 -8.61
N ASP A 58 3.90 10.03 -9.20
CA ASP A 58 3.83 10.98 -10.31
C ASP A 58 3.93 12.43 -9.82
N SER A 59 3.67 12.65 -8.53
CA SER A 59 3.72 13.96 -7.86
C SER A 59 5.05 14.24 -7.15
N MET A 60 5.98 13.28 -7.14
CA MET A 60 7.29 13.46 -6.53
C MET A 60 8.22 14.21 -7.50
N GLU A 61 8.84 15.29 -7.02
CA GLU A 61 9.95 15.91 -7.75
C GLU A 61 11.09 14.88 -7.90
N PRO A 62 11.73 14.81 -9.08
CA PRO A 62 12.80 13.84 -9.36
C PRO A 62 14.07 14.04 -8.53
#